data_AF-A0A091VBC9-F1
#
_entry.id   AF-A0A091VBC9-F1
#
_cell.length_a   1.000
_cell.length_b   1.000
_cell.length_c   1.000
_cell.angle_alpha   90.00
_cell.angle_beta   90.00
_cell.angle_gamma   90.00
#
_symmetry.space_group_name_H-M   'P 1'
#
loop_
_entity.id
_entity.type
_entity.pdbx_description
1 polymer ?
#
loop_
_entity_poly.entity_id
_entity_poly.type
_entity_poly.pdbx_seq_one_letter_code
_entity_poly.pdbx_strand_id
1 'polypeptide(L)'
;LQVFVETLDKCFENVCELDLIFHVDKVHNILAEMVMGGMVLETNMNEIVTQIDAQNKLEKSEAGLAGAPARAVSAVKNMNLPEIPRNINIGDISIKVPNLPSFK
;
A
#
# COMPACT_ATOMS: atom_id res chain seq x y z
N LEU A 1 29.96 4.37 -5.14
CA LEU A 1 29.98 4.17 -3.67
C LEU A 1 29.75 5.48 -2.91
N GLN A 2 30.47 6.57 -3.19
CA GLN A 2 30.23 7.86 -2.52
C GLN A 2 28.77 8.33 -2.56
N VAL A 3 28.15 8.32 -3.74
CA VAL A 3 26.73 8.68 -3.93
C VAL A 3 25.80 7.87 -3.01
N PHE A 4 26.11 6.60 -2.77
CA PHE A 4 25.29 5.75 -1.91
C PHE A 4 25.40 6.19 -0.44
N VAL A 5 26.60 6.49 0.04
CA VAL A 5 26.81 6.97 1.41
C VAL A 5 26.17 8.33 1.63
N GLU A 6 26.30 9.26 0.67
CA GLU A 6 25.67 10.59 0.75
C GLU A 6 24.15 10.51 0.72
N THR A 7 23.57 9.61 -0.08
CA THR A 7 22.12 9.37 -0.08
C THR A 7 21.65 8.79 1.25
N LEU A 8 22.37 7.81 1.82
CA LEU A 8 22.05 7.27 3.13
C LEU A 8 22.08 8.34 4.22
N ASP A 9 23.12 9.18 4.23
CA ASP A 9 23.27 10.27 5.19
C ASP A 9 22.09 11.26 5.14
N LYS A 10 21.62 11.58 3.93
CA LYS A 10 20.41 12.41 3.74
C LYS A 10 19.13 11.70 4.17
N CYS A 11 18.98 10.42 3.87
CA CYS A 11 17.77 9.65 4.18
C CYS A 11 17.61 9.35 5.68
N PHE A 12 18.70 9.35 6.45
CA PHE A 12 18.72 9.06 7.90
C PHE A 12 19.03 10.27 8.78
N GLU A 13 19.26 11.46 8.20
CA GLU A 13 19.58 12.70 8.93
C GLU A 13 20.79 12.54 9.89
N ASN A 14 21.96 12.25 9.31
CA ASN A 14 23.21 11.83 9.98
C ASN A 14 23.23 10.33 10.30
N VAL A 15 23.49 9.53 9.28
CA VAL A 15 23.45 8.06 9.37
C VAL A 15 24.51 7.52 10.34
N CYS A 16 24.14 6.54 11.17
CA CYS A 16 25.07 5.78 12.01
C CYS A 16 25.02 4.27 11.73
N GLU A 17 25.96 3.49 12.27
CA GLU A 17 26.00 2.04 12.03
C GLU A 17 24.74 1.31 12.52
N LEU A 18 24.11 1.80 13.59
CA LEU A 18 22.89 1.20 14.12
C LEU A 18 21.72 1.35 13.14
N ASP A 19 21.65 2.45 12.37
CA ASP A 19 20.61 2.64 11.36
C ASP A 19 20.71 1.58 10.26
N LEU A 20 21.93 1.24 9.84
CA LEU A 20 22.17 0.20 8.85
C LEU A 20 21.77 -1.19 9.36
N ILE A 21 21.94 -1.44 10.65
CA ILE A 21 21.60 -2.72 11.28
C ILE A 21 20.08 -2.84 11.51
N PHE A 22 19.44 -1.79 12.00
CA PHE A 22 18.03 -1.82 12.39
C PHE A 22 17.06 -1.50 11.24
N HIS A 23 17.51 -0.82 10.19
CA HIS A 23 16.69 -0.42 9.05
C HIS A 23 17.23 -0.95 7.72
N VAL A 24 17.67 -2.22 7.71
CA VAL A 24 18.24 -2.88 6.53
C VAL A 24 17.30 -2.88 5.32
N ASP A 25 15.99 -2.96 5.54
CA ASP A 25 14.98 -2.89 4.47
C ASP A 25 15.03 -1.54 3.74
N LYS A 26 15.09 -0.44 4.49
CA LYS A 26 15.22 0.91 3.91
C LYS A 26 16.54 1.08 3.14
N VAL A 27 17.62 0.52 3.66
CA VAL A 27 18.93 0.54 2.98
C VAL A 27 18.89 -0.25 1.67
N HIS A 28 18.23 -1.41 1.66
CA HIS A 28 18.03 -2.21 0.45
C HIS A 28 17.18 -1.48 -0.58
N ASN A 29 16.11 -0.81 -0.17
CA ASN A 29 15.27 -0.02 -1.07
C ASN A 29 16.08 1.12 -1.72
N ILE A 30 16.88 1.84 -0.93
CA ILE A 30 17.79 2.89 -1.45
C ILE A 30 18.80 2.30 -2.45
N LEU A 31 19.39 1.14 -2.15
CA LEU A 31 20.33 0.48 -3.05
C LEU A 31 19.66 0.03 -4.35
N ALA A 32 18.42 -0.45 -4.29
CA ALA A 32 17.65 -0.90 -5.45
C ALA A 32 17.33 0.26 -6.42
N GLU A 33 17.10 1.47 -5.91
CA GLU A 33 16.95 2.66 -6.78
C GLU A 33 18.26 3.00 -7.51
N MET A 34 19.41 2.68 -6.92
CA MET A 34 20.71 2.99 -7.52
C MET A 34 21.20 1.91 -8.47
N VAL A 35 21.03 0.64 -8.12
CA VAL A 35 21.58 -0.51 -8.86
C VAL A 35 20.63 -1.70 -8.77
N MET A 36 20.31 -2.30 -9.93
CA MET A 36 19.67 -3.61 -10.00
C MET A 36 20.29 -4.47 -11.09
N GLY A 37 20.38 -5.77 -10.85
CA GLY A 37 20.94 -6.72 -11.83
C GLY A 37 22.39 -6.41 -12.24
N GLY A 38 23.15 -5.70 -11.39
CA GLY A 38 24.51 -5.23 -11.70
C GLY A 38 24.59 -4.00 -12.60
N MET A 39 23.47 -3.38 -12.96
CA MET A 39 23.40 -2.16 -13.76
C MET A 39 23.06 -0.96 -12.88
N VAL A 40 23.71 0.17 -13.15
CA VAL A 40 23.40 1.45 -12.49
C VAL A 40 22.14 2.04 -13.13
N LEU A 41 21.15 2.37 -12.29
CA LEU A 41 19.86 2.91 -12.69
C LEU A 41 19.83 4.43 -12.50
N GLU A 42 20.10 4.88 -11.28
CA GLU A 42 20.05 6.29 -10.93
C GLU A 42 21.31 6.70 -10.13
N THR A 43 21.79 7.90 -10.42
CA THR A 43 22.97 8.50 -9.77
C THR A 43 22.66 9.88 -9.18
N ASN A 44 21.53 10.49 -9.53
CA ASN A 44 21.09 11.74 -8.96
C ASN A 44 20.45 11.50 -7.59
N MET A 45 21.10 11.99 -6.53
CA MET A 45 20.60 11.85 -5.16
C MET A 45 19.18 12.40 -4.96
N ASN A 46 18.82 13.50 -5.62
CA ASN A 46 17.52 14.14 -5.41
C ASN A 46 16.38 13.30 -6.00
N GLU A 47 16.62 12.68 -7.16
CA GLU A 47 15.69 11.72 -7.77
C GLU A 47 15.53 10.51 -6.85
N ILE A 48 16.64 9.91 -6.38
CA ILE A 48 16.61 8.75 -5.48
C ILE A 48 15.81 9.04 -4.22
N VAL A 49 16.09 10.15 -3.53
CA VAL A 49 15.36 10.54 -2.29
C VAL A 49 13.87 10.74 -2.58
N THR A 50 13.52 11.38 -3.70
CA THR A 50 12.12 11.59 -4.09
C THR A 50 11.38 10.28 -4.32
N GLN A 51 12.00 9.30 -4.99
CA GLN A 51 11.40 7.99 -5.22
C GLN A 51 11.23 7.20 -3.93
N ILE A 52 12.22 7.23 -3.04
CA ILE A 52 12.14 6.58 -1.72
C ILE A 52 11.02 7.18 -0.87
N ASP A 53 10.84 8.50 -0.89
CA ASP A 53 9.73 9.16 -0.20
C ASP A 53 8.37 8.80 -0.80
N ALA A 54 8.29 8.65 -2.12
CA ALA A 54 7.08 8.17 -2.79
C ALA A 54 6.73 6.74 -2.36
N GLN A 55 7.70 5.83 -2.33
CA GLN A 55 7.52 4.45 -1.87
C GLN A 55 7.07 4.41 -0.40
N ASN A 56 7.72 5.16 0.49
CA ASN A 56 7.34 5.26 1.90
C ASN A 56 5.87 5.72 2.10
N LYS A 57 5.35 6.61 1.23
CA LYS A 57 3.95 7.06 1.27
C LYS A 57 2.98 5.96 0.81
N LEU A 58 3.37 5.17 -0.18
CA LEU A 58 2.56 4.06 -0.68
C LEU A 58 2.45 2.94 0.36
N GLU A 59 3.56 2.52 0.96
CA GLU A 59 3.55 1.49 2.02
C GLU A 59 2.63 1.88 3.18
N LYS A 60 2.68 3.15 3.61
CA LYS A 60 1.78 3.69 4.65
C LYS A 60 0.31 3.69 4.22
N SER A 61 0.03 3.89 2.93
CA SER A 61 -1.33 3.88 2.39
C SER A 61 -1.89 2.47 2.28
N GLU A 62 -1.06 1.48 1.96
CA GLU A 62 -1.45 0.06 1.89
C GLU A 62 -1.79 -0.52 3.27
N ALA A 63 -1.10 -0.07 4.34
CA ALA A 63 -1.48 -0.42 5.71
C ALA A 63 -2.91 0.01 6.08
N GLY A 64 -3.47 1.02 5.40
CA GLY A 64 -4.87 1.46 5.55
C GLY A 64 -5.90 0.60 4.80
N LEU A 65 -5.46 -0.28 3.90
CA LEU A 65 -6.34 -1.11 3.07
C LEU A 65 -6.97 -2.28 3.85
N ALA A 66 -6.45 -2.62 5.03
CA ALA A 66 -7.10 -3.54 5.97
C ALA A 66 -8.50 -3.04 6.42
N GLY A 67 -8.78 -1.74 6.31
CA GLY A 67 -10.10 -1.14 6.54
C GLY A 67 -11.00 -1.04 5.29
N ALA A 68 -10.53 -1.46 4.11
CA ALA A 68 -11.26 -1.39 2.85
C ALA A 68 -12.67 -2.03 2.90
N PRO A 69 -12.88 -3.24 3.49
CA PRO A 69 -14.23 -3.79 3.57
C PRO A 69 -15.15 -2.90 4.40
N ALA A 70 -14.71 -2.39 5.57
CA ALA A 70 -15.52 -1.53 6.43
C ALA A 70 -15.93 -0.20 5.77
N ARG A 71 -15.03 0.40 4.98
CA ARG A 71 -15.32 1.62 4.21
C ARG A 71 -16.28 1.37 3.06
N ALA A 72 -16.15 0.24 2.35
CA ALA A 72 -17.09 -0.14 1.31
C ALA A 72 -18.52 -0.31 1.87
N VAL A 73 -18.70 -0.99 3.03
CA VAL A 73 -20.05 -1.16 3.63
C VAL A 73 -20.66 0.18 4.07
N SER A 74 -19.83 1.09 4.58
CA SER A 74 -20.28 2.41 5.04
C SER A 74 -20.70 3.32 3.87
N ALA A 75 -19.99 3.24 2.74
CA ALA A 75 -20.32 3.98 1.53
C ALA A 75 -21.64 3.48 0.90
N VAL A 76 -21.92 2.17 0.91
CA VAL A 76 -23.19 1.65 0.37
C VAL A 76 -24.39 1.92 1.27
N LYS A 77 -24.21 2.07 2.59
CA LYS A 77 -25.30 2.40 3.54
C LYS A 77 -25.96 3.76 3.25
N ASN A 78 -25.19 4.71 2.70
CA ASN A 78 -25.68 6.05 2.38
C ASN A 78 -26.24 6.17 0.96
N MET A 79 -26.17 5.09 0.16
CA MET A 79 -26.87 5.03 -1.11
C MET A 79 -28.29 4.50 -0.86
N ASN A 80 -29.29 5.24 -1.35
CA ASN A 80 -30.69 4.79 -1.33
C ASN A 80 -30.86 3.65 -2.36
N LEU A 81 -30.39 2.45 -2.01
CA LEU A 81 -30.49 1.28 -2.87
C LEU A 81 -31.91 0.70 -2.75
N PRO A 82 -32.60 0.42 -3.87
CA PRO A 82 -33.85 -0.33 -3.81
C PRO A 82 -33.64 -1.68 -3.11
N GLU A 83 -34.52 -2.04 -2.19
CA GLU A 83 -34.43 -3.29 -1.42
C GLU A 83 -34.21 -4.49 -2.37
N ILE A 84 -33.15 -5.25 -2.15
CA ILE A 84 -32.89 -6.49 -2.90
C ILE A 84 -34.08 -7.43 -2.65
N PRO A 85 -34.81 -7.87 -3.70
CA PRO A 85 -35.98 -8.71 -3.51
C PRO A 85 -35.58 -10.04 -2.86
N ARG A 86 -36.19 -10.35 -1.71
CA ARG A 86 -35.90 -11.56 -0.92
C ARG A 86 -36.27 -12.88 -1.61
N ASN A 87 -37.04 -12.82 -2.71
CA ASN A 87 -37.44 -13.97 -3.50
C ASN A 87 -37.51 -13.57 -4.98
N ILE A 88 -36.87 -14.35 -5.84
CA ILE A 88 -36.94 -14.22 -7.29
C ILE A 88 -37.66 -15.47 -7.81
N ASN A 89 -38.84 -15.28 -8.41
CA ASN A 89 -39.59 -16.38 -9.05
C ASN A 89 -39.58 -16.18 -10.56
N ILE A 90 -39.05 -17.16 -11.29
CA ILE A 90 -39.04 -17.19 -12.76
C ILE A 90 -39.62 -18.54 -13.18
N GLY A 91 -40.86 -18.54 -13.65
CA GLY A 91 -41.60 -19.78 -13.93
C GLY A 91 -41.73 -20.66 -12.70
N ASP A 92 -41.42 -21.95 -12.82
CA ASP A 92 -41.50 -22.93 -11.72
C ASP A 92 -40.26 -22.90 -10.80
N ILE A 93 -39.31 -21.98 -11.02
CA ILE A 93 -38.06 -21.88 -10.25
C ILE A 93 -38.20 -20.75 -9.21
N SER A 94 -38.12 -21.11 -7.93
CA SER A 94 -38.02 -20.17 -6.81
C SER A 94 -36.59 -20.11 -6.27
N ILE A 95 -35.92 -18.96 -6.42
CA ILE A 95 -34.60 -18.72 -5.85
C ILE A 95 -34.77 -17.91 -4.56
N LYS A 96 -34.50 -18.57 -3.42
CA LYS A 96 -34.48 -17.94 -2.10
C LYS A 96 -33.09 -17.38 -1.85
N VAL A 97 -32.99 -16.06 -1.76
CA VAL A 97 -31.71 -15.40 -1.46
C VAL A 97 -31.31 -15.77 -0.01
N PRO A 98 -30.08 -16.23 0.24
CA PRO A 98 -29.60 -16.53 1.59
C PRO A 98 -29.68 -15.28 2.48
N ASN A 99 -30.12 -15.46 3.73
CA ASN A 99 -30.11 -14.38 4.71
C ASN A 99 -28.65 -14.04 5.03
N LEU A 100 -28.19 -12.88 4.57
CA LEU A 100 -26.89 -12.35 4.98
C LEU A 100 -27.06 -11.76 6.39
N PRO A 101 -26.18 -12.07 7.35
CA PRO A 101 -26.29 -11.52 8.70
C PRO A 101 -26.34 -9.99 8.65
N SER A 102 -27.37 -9.40 9.23
CA SER A 102 -27.40 -7.96 9.49
C SER A 102 -26.20 -7.61 10.36
N PHE A 103 -25.25 -6.88 9.80
CA PHE A 103 -24.15 -6.28 10.56
C PHE A 103 -24.76 -5.22 11.48
N LYS A 104 -24.90 -5.57 12.76
CA LYS A 104 -25.41 -4.72 13.84
C LYS A 104 -24.29 -3.87 14.41
#